data_AF-A0A9E5UQY8-F1
#
_entry.id   AF-A0A9E5UQY8-F1
#
_cell.length_a   1.000
_cell.length_b   1.000
_cell.length_c   1.000
_cell.angle_alpha   90.00
_cell.angle_beta   90.00
_cell.angle_gamma   90.00
#
_symmetry.space_group_name_H-M   'P 1'
#
loop_
_entity.id
_entity.type
_entity.pdbx_description
1 polymer ?
#
loop_
_entity_poly.entity_id
_entity_poly.type
_entity_poly.pdbx_seq_one_letter_code
_entity_poly.pdbx_strand_id
1 'polypeptide(L)'
;MADVQPISNANTPQEIAKPNTAIIWKTFWILLGLTVLEFIIAFTLPANTFRVGIFVILTIAKAAYIVGEFMHLRHEVKFLIWTILLPMIFVVWLLIALIAEGASIFFA
;
A
#
# COMPACT_ATOMS: atom_id res chain seq x y z
N MET A 1 44.69 45.25 13.35
CA MET A 1 44.65 43.99 12.57
C MET A 1 43.45 43.22 13.09
N ALA A 2 42.37 43.14 12.30
CA ALA A 2 41.19 42.39 12.68
C ALA A 2 41.46 40.90 12.41
N ASP A 3 41.32 40.05 13.43
CA ASP A 3 41.41 38.60 13.28
C ASP A 3 40.28 38.11 12.36
N VAL A 4 40.68 37.72 11.15
CA VAL A 4 39.82 36.99 10.21
C VAL A 4 39.51 35.64 10.84
N GLN A 5 38.27 35.45 11.27
CA GLN A 5 37.75 34.17 11.74
C GLN A 5 37.89 33.12 10.62
N PRO A 6 38.48 31.95 10.86
CA PRO A 6 38.49 30.89 9.86
C PRO A 6 37.06 30.40 9.66
N ILE A 7 36.55 30.56 8.44
CA ILE A 7 35.31 29.95 7.97
C ILE A 7 35.37 28.43 8.24
N SER A 8 34.66 27.95 9.27
CA SER A 8 34.48 26.52 9.46
C SER A 8 33.64 26.01 8.28
N ASN A 9 34.32 25.36 7.34
CA ASN A 9 33.75 24.60 6.25
C ASN A 9 32.71 23.62 6.79
N ALA A 10 31.43 24.00 6.67
CA ALA A 10 30.24 23.24 7.03
C ALA A 10 29.98 22.03 6.11
N ASN A 11 31.04 21.29 5.77
CA ASN A 11 30.98 20.07 4.96
C ASN A 11 31.36 18.87 5.83
N THR A 12 30.69 18.71 6.97
CA THR A 12 30.55 17.37 7.56
C THR A 12 29.65 16.60 6.60
N PRO A 13 30.06 15.46 6.02
CA PRO A 13 29.17 14.62 5.24
C PRO A 13 27.97 14.32 6.12
N GLN A 14 26.80 14.84 5.77
CA GLN A 14 25.57 14.58 6.50
C GLN A 14 25.41 13.07 6.54
N GLU A 15 25.54 12.49 7.74
CA GLU A 15 25.46 11.07 7.99
C GLU A 15 24.11 10.58 7.44
N ILE A 16 24.15 9.88 6.31
CA ILE A 16 22.95 9.37 5.65
C ILE A 16 22.31 8.39 6.62
N ALA A 17 21.20 8.81 7.25
CA ALA A 17 20.43 7.99 8.16
C ALA A 17 20.15 6.64 7.47
N LYS A 18 20.64 5.56 8.08
CA LYS A 18 20.60 4.23 7.49
C LYS A 18 19.13 3.84 7.24
N PRO A 19 18.73 3.50 6.00
CA PRO A 19 17.34 3.18 5.71
C PRO A 19 16.92 1.93 6.50
N ASN A 20 15.76 1.99 7.16
CA ASN A 20 15.20 0.90 7.98
C ASN A 20 14.64 -0.24 7.10
N THR A 21 15.50 -0.91 6.35
CA THR A 21 15.15 -2.01 5.44
C THR A 21 14.61 -3.26 6.16
N ALA A 22 14.92 -3.41 7.46
CA ALA A 22 14.50 -4.56 8.27
C ALA A 22 12.97 -4.68 8.41
N ILE A 23 12.27 -3.55 8.49
CA ILE A 23 10.80 -3.52 8.60
C ILE A 23 10.18 -4.05 7.31
N ILE A 24 10.67 -3.57 6.16
CA ILE A 24 10.21 -3.96 4.83
C ILE A 24 10.30 -5.48 4.64
N TRP A 25 11.42 -6.08 5.04
CA TRP A 25 11.62 -7.53 4.94
C TRP A 25 10.67 -8.33 5.83
N LYS A 26 10.42 -7.86 7.05
CA LYS A 26 9.47 -8.52 7.96
C LYS A 26 8.05 -8.49 7.37
N THR A 27 7.63 -7.34 6.86
CA THR A 27 6.32 -7.13 6.22
C THR A 27 6.16 -7.99 4.98
N PHE A 28 7.20 -8.03 4.14
CA PHE A 28 7.25 -8.88 2.95
C PHE A 28 7.00 -10.34 3.29
N TRP A 29 7.70 -10.90 4.28
CA TRP A 29 7.53 -12.30 4.67
C TRP A 29 6.15 -12.60 5.26
N ILE A 30 5.59 -11.67 6.06
CA ILE A 30 4.24 -11.82 6.63
C ILE A 30 3.19 -11.84 5.52
N LEU A 31 3.30 -10.93 4.56
CA LEU A 31 2.37 -10.85 3.43
C LEU A 31 2.54 -12.02 2.47
N LEU A 32 3.78 -12.47 2.24
CA LEU A 32 4.06 -13.65 1.45
C LEU A 32 3.42 -14.89 2.08
N GLY A 33 3.59 -15.08 3.39
CA GLY A 33 2.94 -16.16 4.14
C GLY A 33 1.42 -16.11 4.05
N LEU A 34 0.83 -14.91 4.25
CA LEU A 34 -0.61 -14.70 4.12
C LEU A 34 -1.12 -15.06 2.71
N THR A 35 -0.36 -14.68 1.67
CA THR A 35 -0.70 -14.96 0.27
C THR A 35 -0.60 -16.45 -0.06
N VAL A 36 0.44 -17.13 0.42
CA VAL A 36 0.61 -18.57 0.24
C VAL A 36 -0.51 -19.33 0.93
N LEU A 37 -0.89 -18.92 2.15
CA LEU A 37 -2.03 -19.49 2.87
C LEU A 37 -3.34 -19.31 2.07
N GLU A 38 -3.56 -18.12 1.53
CA GLU A 38 -4.72 -17.81 0.70
C GLU A 38 -4.80 -18.71 -0.55
N PHE A 39 -3.67 -18.94 -1.23
CA PHE A 39 -3.59 -19.88 -2.36
C PHE A 39 -3.84 -21.34 -1.95
N ILE A 40 -3.29 -21.80 -0.83
CA ILE A 40 -3.53 -23.17 -0.33
C ILE A 40 -5.02 -23.39 -0.06
N ILE A 41 -5.68 -22.43 0.57
CA ILE A 41 -7.13 -22.48 0.82
C ILE A 41 -7.91 -22.49 -0.50
N ALA A 42 -7.49 -21.70 -1.49
CA ALA A 42 -8.12 -21.67 -2.80
C ALA A 42 -7.99 -22.98 -3.59
N PHE A 43 -6.88 -23.70 -3.45
CA PHE A 43 -6.69 -25.00 -4.11
C PHE A 43 -7.32 -26.18 -3.35
N THR A 44 -7.46 -26.09 -2.03
CA THR A 44 -7.93 -27.22 -1.21
C THR A 44 -9.45 -27.30 -1.09
N LEU A 45 -10.15 -26.16 -1.02
CA LEU A 45 -11.61 -26.19 -0.89
C LEU A 45 -12.27 -26.47 -2.27
N PRO A 46 -13.56 -26.86 -2.36
CA PRO A 46 -14.35 -26.88 -3.61
C PRO A 46 -15.05 -25.54 -3.89
N ALA A 47 -15.10 -25.10 -5.15
CA ALA A 47 -15.53 -23.75 -5.52
C ALA A 47 -16.98 -23.49 -5.10
N ASN A 48 -17.14 -22.73 -4.01
CA ASN A 48 -18.44 -22.42 -3.41
C ASN A 48 -18.43 -20.96 -2.94
N THR A 49 -19.61 -20.36 -2.76
CA THR A 49 -19.79 -18.97 -2.32
C THR A 49 -19.03 -18.66 -1.03
N PHE A 50 -18.91 -19.64 -0.13
CA PHE A 50 -18.16 -19.51 1.11
C PHE A 50 -16.65 -19.29 0.88
N ARG A 51 -16.07 -19.96 -0.12
CA ARG A 51 -14.66 -19.77 -0.50
C ARG A 51 -14.44 -18.38 -1.09
N VAL A 52 -15.38 -17.90 -1.92
CA VAL A 52 -15.29 -16.54 -2.48
C VAL A 52 -15.31 -15.50 -1.35
N GLY A 53 -16.21 -15.66 -0.37
CA GLY A 53 -16.27 -14.78 0.81
C GLY A 53 -14.98 -14.76 1.62
N ILE A 54 -14.39 -15.93 1.92
CA ILE A 54 -13.13 -16.00 2.67
C ILE A 54 -11.99 -15.33 1.91
N PHE A 55 -11.97 -15.50 0.58
CA PHE A 55 -10.94 -14.93 -0.28
C PHE A 55 -11.01 -13.41 -0.23
N VAL A 56 -12.18 -12.84 -0.50
CA VAL A 56 -12.40 -11.37 -0.46
C VAL A 56 -11.98 -10.77 0.88
N ILE A 57 -12.33 -11.40 2.00
CA ILE A 57 -11.96 -10.91 3.34
C ILE A 57 -10.43 -10.95 3.52
N LEU A 58 -9.76 -12.04 3.15
CA LEU A 58 -8.31 -12.16 3.25
C LEU A 58 -7.58 -11.16 2.35
N THR A 59 -8.08 -10.93 1.13
CA THR A 59 -7.50 -9.95 0.21
C THR A 59 -7.64 -8.52 0.73
N ILE A 60 -8.76 -8.18 1.38
CA ILE A 60 -8.94 -6.88 2.05
C ILE A 60 -8.00 -6.75 3.26
N ALA A 61 -7.90 -7.78 4.11
CA ALA A 61 -7.01 -7.78 5.26
C ALA A 61 -5.54 -7.58 4.85
N LYS A 62 -5.13 -8.25 3.77
CA LYS A 62 -3.82 -8.06 3.13
C LYS A 62 -3.61 -6.62 2.67
N ALA A 63 -4.58 -6.04 1.96
CA ALA A 63 -4.49 -4.66 1.48
C ALA A 63 -4.36 -3.66 2.64
N ALA A 64 -5.11 -3.86 3.73
CA ALA A 64 -4.98 -3.04 4.93
C ALA A 64 -3.59 -3.16 5.58
N TYR A 65 -3.02 -4.36 5.62
CA TYR A 65 -1.68 -4.60 6.16
C TYR A 65 -0.57 -3.94 5.30
N ILE A 66 -0.72 -3.97 3.98
CA ILE A 66 0.16 -3.28 3.03
C ILE A 66 0.13 -1.77 3.27
N VAL A 67 -1.06 -1.17 3.34
CA VAL A 67 -1.23 0.28 3.54
C VAL A 67 -0.74 0.71 4.92
N GLY A 68 -0.97 -0.09 5.96
CA GLY A 68 -0.52 0.21 7.31
C GLY A 68 0.99 0.13 7.49
N GLU A 69 1.62 -0.91 6.94
CA GLU A 69 3.01 -1.26 7.26
C GLU A 69 4.01 -0.81 6.19
N PHE A 70 3.70 -0.91 4.88
CA PHE A 70 4.62 -0.45 3.83
C PHE A 70 4.62 1.05 3.64
N MET A 71 3.62 1.75 4.15
CA MET A 71 3.51 3.19 3.91
C MET A 71 4.05 4.03 5.05
N HIS A 72 4.44 3.48 6.21
CA HIS A 72 5.03 4.24 7.33
C HIS A 72 4.13 5.41 7.84
N LEU A 73 2.85 5.48 7.42
CA LEU A 73 2.01 6.67 7.55
C LEU A 73 1.34 6.83 8.91
N ARG A 74 1.55 5.90 9.84
CA ARG A 74 0.74 5.85 11.06
C ARG A 74 0.92 7.10 11.94
N HIS A 75 2.04 7.82 11.84
CA HIS A 75 2.27 9.01 12.67
C HIS A 75 2.61 10.32 11.96
N GLU A 76 3.10 10.35 10.71
CA GLU A 76 3.64 11.62 10.17
C GLU A 76 3.02 12.15 8.86
N VAL A 77 2.28 11.35 8.08
CA VAL A 77 1.95 11.74 6.69
C VAL A 77 0.53 11.36 6.28
N LYS A 78 -0.45 12.03 6.89
CA LYS A 78 -1.87 11.99 6.50
C LYS A 78 -2.08 12.33 5.01
N PHE A 79 -1.19 13.13 4.44
CA PHE A 79 -1.23 13.52 3.03
C PHE A 79 -0.98 12.33 2.08
N LEU A 80 -0.05 11.43 2.41
CA LEU A 80 0.21 10.26 1.57
C LEU A 80 -1.01 9.33 1.50
N ILE A 81 -1.77 9.16 2.59
CA ILE A 81 -3.02 8.38 2.60
C ILE A 81 -3.98 8.93 1.53
N TRP A 82 -4.16 10.25 1.48
CA TRP A 82 -5.02 10.89 0.48
C TRP A 82 -4.53 10.68 -0.95
N THR A 83 -3.22 10.67 -1.20
CA THR A 83 -2.66 10.39 -2.53
C THR A 83 -2.97 8.98 -3.03
N ILE A 84 -3.20 8.01 -2.14
CA ILE A 84 -3.56 6.63 -2.51
C ILE A 84 -5.08 6.44 -2.53
N LEU A 85 -5.79 7.08 -1.61
CA LEU A 85 -7.25 6.97 -1.51
C LEU A 85 -7.94 7.64 -2.70
N LEU A 86 -7.43 8.80 -3.16
CA LEU A 86 -7.98 9.54 -4.29
C LEU A 86 -8.02 8.73 -5.60
N PRO A 87 -6.91 8.12 -6.08
CA PRO A 87 -6.97 7.27 -7.29
C PRO A 87 -7.84 6.03 -7.09
N MET A 88 -7.91 5.45 -5.89
CA MET A 88 -8.81 4.32 -5.61
C MET A 88 -10.29 4.70 -5.77
N ILE A 89 -10.69 5.86 -5.22
CA ILE A 89 -12.06 6.38 -5.36
C ILE A 89 -12.38 6.68 -6.82
N PHE A 90 -11.43 7.29 -7.54
CA PHE A 90 -11.58 7.59 -8.97
C PHE A 90 -11.81 6.32 -9.81
N VAL A 91 -11.07 5.24 -9.55
CA VAL A 91 -11.25 3.96 -10.24
C VAL A 91 -12.63 3.36 -9.97
N VAL A 92 -13.10 3.35 -8.72
CA VAL A 92 -14.44 2.84 -8.37
C VAL A 92 -15.53 3.65 -9.05
N TRP A 93 -15.40 4.99 -9.05
CA TRP A 93 -16.34 5.87 -9.73
C TRP A 93 -16.36 5.61 -11.25
N LEU A 94 -15.18 5.44 -11.87
CA LEU A 94 -15.05 5.14 -13.30
C LEU A 94 -15.70 3.79 -13.64
N LEU A 95 -15.50 2.75 -12.83
CA LEU A 95 -16.16 1.45 -13.00
C LEU A 95 -17.69 1.58 -13.02
N ILE A 96 -18.26 2.33 -12.08
CA ILE A 96 -19.71 2.57 -12.02
C ILE A 96 -20.18 3.33 -13.26
N ALA A 97 -19.47 4.38 -13.66
CA ALA A 97 -19.80 5.18 -14.84
C ALA A 97 -19.76 4.33 -16.14
N LEU A 98 -18.72 3.51 -16.32
CA LEU A 98 -18.61 2.62 -17.49
C LEU A 98 -19.72 1.56 -17.51
N ILE A 99 -20.08 1.00 -16.36
CA ILE A 99 -21.20 0.04 -16.30
C ILE A 99 -22.52 0.74 -16.61
N ALA A 100 -22.74 1.96 -16.11
CA ALA A 100 -23.96 2.71 -16.37
C ALA A 100 -24.10 3.12 -17.85
N GLU A 101 -23.04 3.65 -18.47
CA GLU A 101 -23.04 4.00 -19.89
C GLU A 101 -23.02 2.77 -20.80
N GLY A 102 -22.34 1.70 -20.39
CA GLY A 102 -22.41 0.42 -21.10
C GLY A 102 -23.83 -0.15 -21.08
N ALA A 103 -24.49 -0.13 -19.92
CA ALA A 103 -25.86 -0.58 -19.79
C ALA A 103 -26.84 0.31 -20.57
N SER A 104 -26.65 1.64 -20.59
CA SER A 104 -27.51 2.55 -21.36
C SER A 104 -27.48 2.24 -22.86
N ILE A 105 -26.33 1.82 -23.41
CA ILE A 105 -26.19 1.44 -24.83
C ILE A 105 -26.83 0.06 -25.14
N PHE A 106 -26.81 -0.89 -24.20
CA PHE A 106 -27.39 -2.22 -24.40
C PHE A 106 -28.91 -2.28 -24.17
N PHE A 107 -29.46 -1.35 -23.39
CA PHE A 107 -30.89 -1.32 -23.03
C PHE A 107 -31.68 -0.16 -23.69
N ALA A 108 -31.04 0.69 -24.48
CA ALA A 108 -31.68 1.71 -25.34
C ALA A 108 -31.89 1.19 -26.77
#